data_AF-T1CDX8-F1
#
_entry.id   AF-T1CDX8-F1
#
_cell.length_a   1.000
_cell.length_b   1.000
_cell.length_c   1.000
_cell.angle_alpha   90.00
_cell.angle_beta   90.00
_cell.angle_gamma   90.00
#
_symmetry.space_group_name_H-M   'P 1'
#
loop_
_entity.id
_entity.type
_entity.pdbx_description
1 polymer ?
#
loop_
_entity_poly.entity_id
_entity_poly.type
_entity_poly.pdbx_seq_one_letter_code
_entity_poly.pdbx_strand_id
1 'polypeptide(L)'
;MIRLKDKEYYRNIGFKCGLEIHQRLATREKLFCSCTTYSAGDSIVGHVERGQRAVAGELGAIDRSTSFESSRGRRFVYNVFKKASCLVDIDEEPPHRVNFDAVQAALRFALAF
;
A
#
# COMPACT_ATOMS: atom_id res chain seq x y z
N MET A 1 -5.74 -5.15 -38.63
CA MET A 1 -6.77 -4.12 -38.39
C MET A 1 -7.72 -4.61 -37.30
N ILE A 2 -7.71 -3.99 -36.12
CA ILE A 2 -8.72 -4.29 -35.08
C ILE A 2 -9.99 -3.54 -35.48
N ARG A 3 -11.07 -4.27 -35.81
CA ARG A 3 -12.40 -3.67 -35.99
C ARG A 3 -12.90 -3.25 -34.61
N LEU A 4 -12.89 -1.95 -34.34
CA LEU A 4 -13.55 -1.40 -33.16
C LEU A 4 -15.04 -1.71 -33.24
N LYS A 5 -15.56 -2.36 -32.20
CA LYS A 5 -16.99 -2.54 -32.02
C LYS A 5 -17.62 -1.23 -31.58
N ASP A 6 -18.84 -0.98 -32.02
CA ASP A 6 -19.57 0.25 -31.71
C ASP A 6 -20.20 0.22 -30.29
N LYS A 7 -20.82 1.33 -29.92
CA LYS A 7 -21.48 1.51 -28.63
C LYS A 7 -22.65 0.52 -28.41
N GLU A 8 -23.28 0.07 -29.49
CA GLU A 8 -24.46 -0.80 -29.44
C GLU A 8 -24.07 -2.25 -29.11
N TYR A 9 -22.96 -2.73 -29.70
CA TYR A 9 -22.35 -3.98 -29.31
C TYR A 9 -22.07 -4.07 -27.80
N TYR A 10 -21.43 -3.05 -27.22
CA TYR A 10 -21.08 -3.06 -25.79
C TYR A 10 -22.30 -2.99 -24.87
N ARG A 11 -23.37 -2.30 -25.28
CA ARG A 11 -24.65 -2.30 -24.55
C ARG A 11 -25.30 -3.68 -24.57
N ASN A 12 -25.33 -4.35 -25.71
CA ASN A 12 -25.98 -5.66 -25.87
C ASN A 12 -25.33 -6.77 -25.04
N ILE A 13 -24.01 -6.70 -24.81
CA ILE A 13 -23.30 -7.64 -23.94
C ILE A 13 -23.33 -7.25 -22.46
N GLY A 14 -23.98 -6.13 -22.12
CA GLY A 14 -24.02 -5.62 -20.74
C GLY A 14 -22.65 -5.24 -20.19
N PHE A 15 -21.78 -4.69 -21.04
CA PHE A 15 -20.40 -4.37 -20.66
C PHE A 15 -20.35 -3.39 -19.46
N LYS A 16 -19.52 -3.72 -18.48
CA LYS A 16 -19.20 -2.88 -17.32
C LYS A 16 -17.69 -2.81 -17.16
N CYS A 17 -17.16 -1.64 -16.85
CA CYS A 17 -15.76 -1.47 -16.48
C CYS A 17 -15.62 -0.57 -15.26
N GLY A 18 -14.51 -0.72 -14.53
CA GLY A 18 -14.10 0.15 -13.44
C GLY A 18 -12.66 0.58 -13.64
N LEU A 19 -12.29 1.71 -13.05
CA LEU A 19 -10.92 2.23 -13.06
C LEU A 19 -10.48 2.44 -11.62
N GLU A 20 -9.27 2.00 -11.30
CA GLU A 20 -8.62 2.20 -10.01
C GLU A 20 -7.24 2.83 -10.26
N ILE A 21 -6.97 3.95 -9.58
CA ILE A 21 -5.74 4.73 -9.77
C ILE A 21 -5.06 4.92 -8.42
N HIS A 22 -3.80 4.54 -8.32
CA HIS A 22 -2.95 4.78 -7.14
C HIS A 22 -1.88 5.81 -7.49
N GLN A 23 -1.71 6.82 -6.66
CA GLN A 23 -0.68 7.86 -6.83
C GLN A 23 0.06 8.11 -5.53
N ARG A 24 1.39 8.29 -5.61
CA ARG A 24 2.21 8.72 -4.46
C ARG A 24 2.19 10.23 -4.34
N LEU A 25 1.91 10.72 -3.15
CA LEU A 25 1.96 12.15 -2.86
C LEU A 25 3.42 12.59 -2.68
N ALA A 26 3.77 13.75 -3.26
CA ALA A 26 5.11 14.34 -3.14
C ALA A 26 5.28 15.09 -1.81
N THR A 27 5.06 14.41 -0.68
CA THR A 27 5.28 14.95 0.66
C THR A 27 6.73 14.77 1.08
N ARG A 28 7.24 15.64 1.97
CA ARG A 28 8.61 15.53 2.51
C ARG A 28 8.78 14.27 3.38
N GLU A 29 7.77 13.97 4.19
CA GLU A 29 7.75 12.85 5.14
C GLU A 29 6.68 11.83 4.77
N LYS A 30 6.83 10.59 5.24
CA LYS A 30 5.83 9.52 5.09
C LYS A 30 4.54 9.85 5.86
N LEU A 31 3.50 9.02 5.67
CA LEU A 31 2.17 9.30 6.22
C LEU A 31 2.11 9.24 7.76
N PHE A 32 2.88 8.36 8.40
CA PHE A 32 2.83 8.11 9.85
C PHE A 32 4.21 8.07 10.53
N CYS A 33 5.22 8.66 9.90
CA CYS A 33 6.54 8.86 10.52
C CYS A 33 7.31 9.96 9.78
N SER A 34 8.37 10.48 10.41
CA SER A 34 9.18 11.57 9.84
C SER A 34 10.25 11.12 8.84
N CYS A 35 10.24 9.86 8.39
CA CYS A 35 11.15 9.39 7.35
C CYS A 35 10.89 10.09 6.02
N THR A 36 11.97 10.31 5.25
CA THR A 36 11.85 10.84 3.89
C THR A 36 11.07 9.88 2.98
N THR A 37 10.25 10.45 2.09
CA THR A 37 9.58 9.71 1.00
C THR A 37 10.52 9.43 -0.18
N TYR A 38 11.66 10.12 -0.25
CA TYR A 38 12.67 9.97 -1.28
C TYR A 38 13.74 8.98 -0.82
N SER A 39 13.75 7.79 -1.41
CA SER A 39 14.70 6.71 -1.10
C SER A 39 15.81 6.53 -2.15
N ALA A 40 15.80 7.30 -3.24
CA ALA A 40 16.80 7.12 -4.29
C ALA A 40 18.19 7.51 -3.78
N GLY A 41 19.14 6.58 -3.89
CA GLY A 41 20.49 6.72 -3.37
C GLY A 41 20.62 6.49 -1.85
N ASP A 42 19.57 6.05 -1.17
CA ASP A 42 19.67 5.69 0.25
C ASP A 42 20.34 4.33 0.45
N SER A 43 21.23 4.25 1.43
CA SER A 43 22.02 3.04 1.72
C SER A 43 21.27 2.10 2.65
N ILE A 44 21.31 0.80 2.36
CA ILE A 44 20.84 -0.23 3.28
C ILE A 44 21.84 -0.33 4.44
N VAL A 45 21.34 -0.23 5.68
CA VAL A 45 22.15 -0.31 6.90
C VAL A 45 21.92 -1.61 7.67
N GLY A 46 20.91 -2.37 7.30
CA GLY A 46 20.58 -3.65 7.92
C GLY A 46 19.36 -4.27 7.27
N HIS A 47 18.94 -5.41 7.81
CA HIS A 47 17.69 -6.04 7.44
C HIS A 47 17.04 -6.70 8.65
N VAL A 48 15.73 -6.92 8.53
CA VAL A 48 14.92 -7.57 9.55
C VAL A 48 14.12 -8.68 8.88
N GLU A 49 14.17 -9.90 9.44
CA GLU A 49 13.38 -11.02 8.95
C GLU A 49 12.13 -11.21 9.81
N ARG A 50 10.97 -11.39 9.16
CA ARG A 50 9.68 -11.61 9.85
C ARG A 50 8.86 -12.68 9.12
N GLY A 51 8.06 -13.41 9.88
CA GLY A 51 7.01 -14.29 9.36
C GLY A 51 5.65 -13.70 9.69
N GLN A 52 4.72 -13.76 8.76
CA GLN A 52 3.32 -13.38 9.00
C GLN A 52 2.52 -14.62 9.40
N ARG A 53 1.53 -14.43 10.29
CA ARG A 53 0.62 -15.50 10.74
C ARG A 53 -0.82 -15.10 10.47
N ALA A 54 -1.64 -16.09 10.13
CA ALA A 54 -3.08 -15.87 10.07
C ALA A 54 -3.65 -15.60 11.47
N VAL A 55 -4.55 -14.63 11.56
CA VAL A 55 -5.24 -14.25 12.80
C VAL A 55 -6.74 -14.32 12.54
N ALA A 56 -7.48 -14.77 13.54
CA ALA A 56 -8.93 -14.77 13.50
C ALA A 56 -9.47 -13.33 13.51
N GLY A 57 -10.45 -13.05 12.66
CA GLY A 57 -11.20 -11.80 12.73
C GLY A 57 -12.09 -11.72 13.96
N GLU A 58 -12.85 -10.63 14.08
CA GLU A 58 -13.74 -10.38 15.24
C GLU A 58 -14.70 -11.54 15.55
N LEU A 59 -15.20 -12.20 14.51
CA LEU A 59 -16.12 -13.35 14.63
C LEU A 59 -15.41 -14.69 14.87
N GLY A 60 -14.10 -14.69 15.14
CA GLY A 60 -13.30 -15.89 15.35
C GLY A 60 -12.94 -16.67 14.07
N ALA A 61 -13.47 -16.25 12.91
CA ALA A 61 -13.18 -16.88 11.62
C ALA A 61 -11.85 -16.37 11.04
N ILE A 62 -11.07 -17.28 10.45
CA ILE A 62 -9.84 -16.94 9.73
C ILE A 62 -10.17 -16.83 8.24
N ASP A 63 -9.69 -15.76 7.60
CA ASP A 63 -9.82 -15.60 6.15
C ASP A 63 -9.08 -16.72 5.39
N ARG A 64 -9.72 -17.24 4.33
CA ARG A 64 -9.18 -18.35 3.54
C ARG A 64 -7.85 -17.99 2.88
N SER A 65 -7.70 -16.76 2.40
CA SER A 65 -6.48 -16.29 1.73
C SER A 65 -5.35 -16.11 2.74
N THR A 66 -5.64 -15.53 3.91
CA THR A 66 -4.63 -15.41 4.98
C THR A 66 -4.20 -16.78 5.52
N SER A 67 -5.13 -17.73 5.69
CA SER A 67 -4.81 -19.11 6.07
C SER A 67 -3.89 -19.78 5.05
N PHE A 68 -4.19 -19.61 3.76
CA PHE A 68 -3.37 -20.16 2.69
C PHE A 68 -1.96 -19.56 2.73
N GLU A 69 -1.79 -18.24 2.74
CA GLU A 69 -0.46 -17.63 2.78
C GLU A 69 0.32 -17.98 4.06
N SER A 70 -0.34 -18.06 5.21
CA SER A 70 0.29 -18.51 6.47
C SER A 70 0.79 -19.96 6.38
N SER A 71 0.06 -20.86 5.71
CA SER A 71 0.48 -22.26 5.52
C SER A 71 1.73 -22.42 4.65
N ARG A 72 2.08 -21.40 3.86
CA ARG A 72 3.30 -21.40 3.04
C ARG A 72 4.56 -21.18 3.85
N GLY A 73 4.45 -20.77 5.12
CA GLY A 73 5.59 -20.59 6.02
C GLY A 73 6.65 -19.62 5.51
N ARG A 74 6.25 -18.62 4.70
CA ARG A 74 7.17 -17.67 4.07
C ARG A 74 7.77 -16.73 5.12
N ARG A 75 9.06 -16.44 4.95
CA ARG A 75 9.76 -15.39 5.69
C ARG A 75 10.05 -14.22 4.75
N PHE A 76 9.81 -13.01 5.24
CA PHE A 76 9.99 -11.77 4.52
C PHE A 76 11.21 -11.05 5.09
N VAL A 77 12.11 -10.65 4.20
CA VAL A 77 13.31 -9.87 4.55
C VAL A 77 13.06 -8.41 4.20
N TYR A 78 13.02 -7.56 5.21
CA TYR A 78 12.83 -6.12 5.10
C TYR A 78 14.17 -5.41 5.23
N ASN A 79 14.62 -4.74 4.18
CA ASN A 79 15.82 -3.92 4.22
C ASN A 79 15.54 -2.60 4.96
N VAL A 80 16.42 -2.26 5.89
CA VAL A 80 16.37 -1.00 6.64
C VAL A 80 17.30 -0.01 5.97
N PHE A 81 16.75 1.14 5.59
CA PHE A 81 17.48 2.21 4.92
C PHE A 81 17.86 3.32 5.91
N LYS A 82 19.01 3.95 5.68
CA LYS A 82 19.58 4.93 6.62
C LYS A 82 18.68 6.15 6.87
N LYS A 83 18.00 6.64 5.83
CA LYS A 83 17.15 7.86 5.90
C LYS A 83 15.67 7.53 5.73
N ALA A 84 15.36 6.53 4.92
CA ALA A 84 14.01 6.16 4.53
C ALA A 84 13.38 5.04 5.40
N SER A 85 14.00 4.67 6.53
CA SER A 85 13.43 3.72 7.49
C SER A 85 13.57 4.21 8.93
N CYS A 86 12.59 3.88 9.77
CA CYS A 86 12.61 4.08 11.22
C CYS A 86 11.92 2.90 11.92
N LEU A 87 11.77 2.98 13.24
CA LEU A 87 11.11 1.94 14.04
C LEU A 87 9.64 1.72 13.65
N VAL A 88 8.93 2.78 13.24
CA VAL A 88 7.54 2.66 12.73
C VAL A 88 7.49 1.77 11.48
N ASP A 89 8.46 1.90 10.56
CA ASP A 89 8.49 1.11 9.31
C ASP A 89 8.74 -0.39 9.55
N ILE A 90 9.34 -0.74 10.69
CA ILE A 90 9.65 -2.13 11.06
C ILE A 90 8.77 -2.66 12.21
N ASP A 91 7.71 -1.93 12.55
CA ASP A 91 6.73 -2.31 13.58
C ASP A 91 7.32 -2.41 15.00
N GLU A 92 8.30 -1.57 15.32
CA GLU A 92 8.97 -1.51 16.64
C GLU A 92 8.65 -0.20 17.40
N GLU A 93 7.78 0.64 16.85
CA GLU A 93 7.31 1.89 17.47
C GLU A 93 5.88 2.21 16.99
N PRO A 94 5.00 2.75 17.86
CA PRO A 94 3.68 3.19 17.44
C PRO A 94 3.72 4.22 16.30
N PRO A 95 2.78 4.15 15.33
CA PRO A 95 2.67 5.17 14.29
C PRO A 95 2.54 6.58 14.86
N HIS A 96 3.23 7.54 14.25
CA HIS A 96 3.12 8.95 14.63
C HIS A 96 1.78 9.54 14.17
N ARG A 97 1.55 10.82 14.49
CA ARG A 97 0.40 11.55 13.95
C ARG A 97 0.44 11.56 12.42
N VAL A 98 -0.74 11.52 11.82
CA VAL A 98 -0.89 11.58 10.36
C VAL A 98 -0.20 12.82 9.79
N ASN A 99 0.53 12.66 8.69
CA ASN A 99 1.17 13.75 7.98
C ASN A 99 0.09 14.68 7.39
N PHE A 100 -0.01 15.88 7.93
CA PHE A 100 -1.04 16.85 7.55
C PHE A 100 -0.85 17.40 6.13
N ASP A 101 0.37 17.38 5.58
CA ASP A 101 0.61 17.73 4.17
C ASP A 101 -0.01 16.69 3.23
N ALA A 102 0.08 15.40 3.60
CA ALA A 102 -0.55 14.33 2.85
C ALA A 102 -2.08 14.44 2.89
N VAL A 103 -2.64 14.74 4.07
CA VAL A 103 -4.09 14.96 4.24
C VAL A 103 -4.56 16.16 3.42
N GLN A 104 -3.84 17.28 3.46
CA GLN A 104 -4.18 18.47 2.65
C GLN A 104 -4.15 18.17 1.16
N ALA A 105 -3.14 17.44 0.67
CA ALA A 105 -3.06 17.07 -0.74
C ALA A 105 -4.22 16.15 -1.15
N ALA A 106 -4.59 15.18 -0.31
CA ALA A 106 -5.74 14.32 -0.53
C ALA A 106 -7.06 15.11 -0.56
N LEU A 107 -7.26 16.06 0.35
CA LEU A 107 -8.44 16.92 0.37
C LEU A 107 -8.52 17.82 -0.86
N ARG A 108 -7.40 18.41 -1.30
CA ARG A 108 -7.35 19.19 -2.53
C ARG A 108 -7.73 18.36 -3.75
N PHE A 109 -7.25 17.11 -3.83
CA PHE A 109 -7.63 16.20 -4.90
C PHE A 109 -9.13 15.87 -4.83
N ALA A 110 -9.65 15.53 -3.65
CA ALA A 110 -11.06 15.21 -3.46
C ALA A 110 -12.02 16.39 -3.74
N LEU A 111 -11.54 17.64 -3.66
CA LEU A 111 -12.33 18.82 -4.02
C LEU A 111 -12.22 19.20 -5.51
N ALA A 112 -11.18 18.73 -6.20
CA ALA A 112 -10.94 19.04 -7.59
C ALA A 112 -11.67 18.11 -8.58
N PHE A 113 -12.14 16.96 -8.08
CA PHE A 113 -12.83 15.91 -8.84
C PHE A 113 -14.18 15.57 -8.19
#